data_AF-A0A381NJB2-F1
#
_entry.id   AF-A0A381NJB2-F1
#
_cell.length_a   1.000
_cell.length_b   1.000
_cell.length_c   1.000
_cell.angle_alpha   90.00
_cell.angle_beta   90.00
_cell.angle_gamma   90.00
#
_symmetry.space_group_name_H-M   'P 1'
#
loop_
_entity.id
_entity.type
_entity.pdbx_description
1 polymer ?
#
loop_
_entity_poly.entity_id
_entity_poly.type
_entity_poly.pdbx_seq_one_letter_code
_entity_poly.pdbx_strand_id
1 'polypeptide(L)'
;VLDMSCEEALGFFEKHPPITRHMQTLVDVGLGYIRLGQSAPTLSGGEAQRVKLASELAKRPTGHTVYILDEPTTGLHFEDVRRLLAVLSRLVDQGNSVIVIEHNLDVVKTADWLLDLGPEGGRGGGDVVATGTPEEVAAASESHTGRYLRDVLAT
;
A
#
# COMPACT_ATOMS: atom_id res chain seq x y z
N VAL A 1 13.22 -10.84 24.86
CA VAL A 1 12.64 -11.08 23.51
C VAL A 1 11.55 -10.07 23.20
N LEU A 2 10.47 -9.97 23.99
CA LEU A 2 9.35 -9.05 23.67
C LEU A 2 9.73 -7.56 23.58
N ASP A 3 10.86 -7.16 24.17
CA ASP A 3 11.34 -5.79 24.10
C ASP A 3 12.18 -5.46 22.85
N MET A 4 12.52 -6.48 22.04
CA MET A 4 13.24 -6.31 20.77
C MET A 4 12.34 -5.66 19.73
N SER A 5 12.92 -4.84 18.86
CA SER A 5 12.26 -4.40 17.62
C SER A 5 12.07 -5.56 16.65
N CYS A 6 11.19 -5.42 15.67
CA CYS A 6 11.01 -6.42 14.62
C CYS A 6 12.29 -6.64 13.81
N GLU A 7 13.07 -5.58 13.58
CA GLU A 7 14.36 -5.64 12.88
C GLU A 7 15.44 -6.36 13.71
N GLU A 8 15.52 -6.07 15.02
CA GLU A 8 16.41 -6.80 15.94
C GLU A 8 16.02 -8.29 16.03
N ALA A 9 14.72 -8.57 16.11
CA ALA A 9 14.18 -9.93 16.17
C ALA A 9 14.46 -10.71 14.89
N LEU A 10 14.41 -10.06 13.72
CA LEU A 10 14.74 -10.68 12.43
C LEU A 10 16.17 -11.24 12.42
N GLY A 11 17.14 -10.46 12.89
CA GLY A 11 18.53 -10.91 13.03
C GLY A 11 18.69 -11.95 14.15
N PHE A 12 18.06 -11.72 15.30
CA PHE A 12 18.15 -12.63 16.44
C PHE A 12 17.62 -14.04 16.13
N PHE A 13 16.56 -14.14 15.34
CA PHE A 13 15.92 -15.40 14.97
C PHE A 13 16.39 -15.98 13.63
N GLU A 14 17.51 -15.54 13.04
CA GLU A 14 17.97 -15.94 11.70
C GLU A 14 17.90 -17.47 11.42
N LYS A 15 18.15 -18.30 12.44
CA LYS A 15 18.15 -19.77 12.36
C LYS A 15 16.77 -20.41 12.51
N HIS A 16 15.71 -19.61 12.58
CA HIS A 16 14.33 -20.03 12.77
C HIS A 16 13.43 -19.51 11.63
N PRO A 17 13.43 -20.19 10.46
CA PRO A 17 12.74 -19.73 9.25
C PRO A 17 11.25 -19.36 9.42
N PRO A 18 10.45 -20.07 10.25
CA PRO A 18 9.06 -19.68 10.48
C PRO A 18 8.94 -18.32 11.17
N ILE A 19 9.84 -17.97 12.08
CA ILE A 19 9.79 -16.69 12.82
C ILE A 19 10.29 -15.57 11.91
N THR A 20 11.44 -15.77 11.27
CA THR A 20 12.05 -14.75 10.38
C THR A 20 11.11 -14.36 9.25
N ARG A 21 10.32 -15.29 8.71
CA ARG A 21 9.31 -14.96 7.70
C ARG A 21 8.31 -13.90 8.17
N HIS A 22 7.80 -14.00 9.40
CA HIS A 22 6.83 -13.03 9.94
C HIS A 22 7.51 -11.71 10.33
N MET A 23 8.75 -11.78 10.81
CA MET A 23 9.52 -10.56 11.11
C MET A 23 9.86 -9.79 9.84
N GLN A 24 10.26 -10.50 8.78
CA GLN A 24 10.56 -9.92 7.48
C GLN A 24 9.34 -9.21 6.89
N THR A 25 8.14 -9.78 6.96
CA THR A 25 6.94 -9.09 6.44
C THR A 25 6.62 -7.81 7.21
N LEU A 26 6.85 -7.77 8.53
CA LEU A 26 6.71 -6.54 9.33
C LEU A 26 7.77 -5.49 8.95
N VAL A 27 9.01 -5.90 8.72
CA VAL A 27 10.08 -5.00 8.27
C VAL A 27 9.79 -4.47 6.85
N ASP A 28 9.32 -5.32 5.94
CA ASP A 28 9.00 -4.98 4.55
C ASP A 28 7.91 -3.89 4.45
N VAL A 29 6.93 -3.90 5.37
CA VAL A 29 5.89 -2.86 5.44
C VAL A 29 6.35 -1.62 6.23
N GLY A 30 7.63 -1.53 6.61
CA GLY A 30 8.19 -0.38 7.32
C GLY A 30 7.94 -0.37 8.84
N LEU A 31 7.60 -1.51 9.45
CA LEU A 31 7.39 -1.63 10.91
C LEU A 31 8.59 -2.24 11.65
N GLY A 32 9.79 -2.17 11.06
CA GLY A 32 11.02 -2.71 11.67
C GLY A 32 11.30 -2.17 13.08
N TYR A 33 10.89 -0.92 13.36
CA TYR A 33 11.11 -0.24 14.63
C TYR A 33 10.13 -0.63 15.75
N ILE A 34 9.00 -1.27 15.43
CA ILE A 34 8.00 -1.66 16.43
C ILE A 34 8.54 -2.78 17.29
N ARG A 35 8.30 -2.71 18.62
CA ARG A 35 8.66 -3.77 19.55
C ARG A 35 7.69 -4.92 19.47
N LEU A 36 8.19 -6.16 19.57
CA LEU A 36 7.35 -7.37 19.50
C LEU A 36 6.22 -7.39 20.55
N GLY A 37 6.48 -6.86 21.74
CA GLY A 37 5.53 -6.77 22.84
C GLY A 37 4.75 -5.46 22.90
N GLN A 38 4.83 -4.60 21.87
CA GLN A 38 4.11 -3.33 21.86
C GLN A 38 2.60 -3.56 21.93
N SER A 39 1.95 -2.84 22.83
CA SER A 39 0.52 -3.01 23.08
C SER A 39 -0.30 -2.54 21.89
N ALA A 40 -1.22 -3.36 21.38
CA ALA A 40 -2.01 -3.03 20.19
C ALA A 40 -2.76 -1.67 20.28
N PRO A 41 -3.33 -1.25 21.43
CA PRO A 41 -3.96 0.07 21.58
C PRO A 41 -3.01 1.26 21.46
N THR A 42 -1.69 1.05 21.54
CA THR A 42 -0.68 2.11 21.40
C THR A 42 -0.19 2.30 19.98
N LEU A 43 -0.65 1.47 19.04
CA LEU A 43 -0.35 1.62 17.62
C LEU A 43 -1.17 2.77 17.03
N SER A 44 -0.53 3.59 16.21
CA SER A 44 -1.23 4.52 15.33
C SER A 44 -2.11 3.76 14.32
N GLY A 45 -3.09 4.44 13.72
CA GLY A 45 -3.96 3.85 12.70
C GLY A 45 -3.16 3.25 11.52
N GLY A 46 -2.16 3.98 11.02
CA GLY A 46 -1.29 3.52 9.93
C GLY A 46 -0.38 2.35 10.33
N GLU A 47 0.07 2.26 11.58
CA GLU A 47 0.79 1.08 12.08
C GLU A 47 -0.14 -0.14 12.15
N ALA A 48 -1.34 0.02 12.71
CA ALA A 48 -2.31 -1.07 12.81
C ALA A 48 -2.70 -1.62 11.41
N GLN A 49 -2.88 -0.73 10.43
CA GLN A 49 -3.15 -1.11 9.04
C GLN A 49 -1.98 -1.90 8.44
N ARG A 50 -0.74 -1.44 8.64
CA ARG A 50 0.46 -2.14 8.15
C ARG A 50 0.70 -3.48 8.83
N VAL A 51 0.39 -3.63 10.13
CA VAL A 51 0.41 -4.94 10.82
C VAL A 51 -0.57 -5.92 10.16
N LYS A 52 -1.78 -5.46 9.83
CA LYS A 52 -2.78 -6.27 9.13
C LYS A 52 -2.28 -6.67 7.74
N LEU A 53 -1.69 -5.74 6.99
CA LEU A 53 -1.10 -6.01 5.68
C LEU A 53 0.04 -7.04 5.78
N ALA A 54 0.96 -6.89 6.73
CA ALA A 54 2.04 -7.84 6.98
C ALA A 54 1.53 -9.25 7.32
N SER A 55 0.41 -9.33 8.03
CA SER A 55 -0.25 -10.59 8.37
C SER A 55 -0.85 -11.29 7.15
N GLU A 56 -1.38 -10.54 6.19
CA GLU A 56 -1.87 -11.08 4.92
C GLU A 56 -0.72 -11.54 4.01
N LEU A 57 0.36 -10.77 3.90
CA LEU A 57 1.57 -11.16 3.15
C LEU A 57 2.23 -12.42 3.68
N ALA A 58 2.13 -12.64 4.99
CA ALA A 58 2.65 -13.84 5.63
C ALA A 58 1.81 -15.08 5.32
N LYS A 59 0.63 -14.98 4.69
CA LYS A 59 -0.16 -16.16 4.29
C LYS A 59 0.38 -16.78 3.02
N ARG A 60 -0.02 -18.04 2.77
CA ARG A 60 0.26 -18.65 1.46
C ARG A 60 -0.60 -17.95 0.41
N PRO A 61 -0.02 -17.55 -0.74
CA PRO A 61 -0.82 -16.92 -1.78
C PRO A 61 -1.84 -17.90 -2.31
N THR A 62 -3.08 -17.43 -2.47
CA THR A 62 -4.15 -18.21 -3.11
C THR A 62 -4.26 -17.89 -4.60
N GLY A 63 -3.65 -16.79 -5.06
CA GLY A 63 -3.70 -16.30 -6.44
C GLY A 63 -5.08 -15.78 -6.87
N HIS A 64 -6.04 -15.70 -5.95
CA HIS A 64 -7.43 -15.34 -6.24
C HIS A 64 -8.05 -14.51 -5.11
N THR A 65 -7.23 -13.75 -4.38
CA THR A 65 -7.72 -12.83 -3.33
C THR A 65 -7.80 -11.41 -3.87
N VAL A 66 -8.85 -10.68 -3.49
CA VAL A 66 -8.99 -9.24 -3.75
C VAL A 66 -8.70 -8.48 -2.46
N TYR A 67 -7.68 -7.64 -2.49
CA TYR A 67 -7.33 -6.72 -1.41
C TYR A 67 -7.89 -5.34 -1.72
N ILE A 68 -8.60 -4.75 -0.77
CA ILE A 68 -9.11 -3.37 -0.88
C ILE A 68 -8.47 -2.56 0.25
N LEU A 69 -7.78 -1.49 -0.11
CA LEU A 69 -7.11 -0.58 0.81
C LEU A 69 -7.66 0.83 0.65
N ASP A 70 -8.04 1.44 1.76
CA ASP A 70 -8.51 2.81 1.83
C ASP A 70 -7.37 3.70 2.33
N GLU A 71 -6.93 4.64 1.49
CA GLU A 71 -5.84 5.60 1.69
C GLU A 71 -4.63 5.07 2.49
N PRO A 72 -3.99 3.97 2.03
CA PRO A 72 -2.94 3.31 2.79
C PRO A 72 -1.65 4.14 2.91
N THR A 73 -1.50 5.25 2.18
CA THR A 73 -0.36 6.17 2.34
C THR A 73 -0.58 7.27 3.38
N THR A 74 -1.75 7.32 4.02
CA THR A 74 -2.05 8.36 5.02
C THR A 74 -1.00 8.40 6.13
N GLY A 75 -0.32 9.54 6.25
CA GLY A 75 0.70 9.77 7.28
C GLY A 75 2.03 9.06 7.04
N LEU A 76 2.26 8.46 5.86
CA LEU A 76 3.53 7.84 5.50
C LEU A 76 4.50 8.86 4.90
N HIS A 77 5.78 8.73 5.25
CA HIS A 77 6.86 9.43 4.57
C HIS A 77 7.09 8.83 3.18
N PHE A 78 7.66 9.59 2.23
CA PHE A 78 7.87 9.15 0.84
C PHE A 78 8.57 7.79 0.70
N GLU A 79 9.54 7.52 1.57
CA GLU A 79 10.26 6.24 1.59
C GLU A 79 9.37 5.06 2.02
N ASP A 80 8.46 5.29 2.97
CA ASP A 80 7.51 4.27 3.42
C ASP A 80 6.44 3.99 2.36
N VAL A 81 6.04 5.02 1.59
CA VAL A 81 5.16 4.85 0.42
C VAL A 81 5.80 3.92 -0.60
N ARG A 82 7.10 4.10 -0.91
CA ARG A 82 7.82 3.19 -1.83
C ARG A 82 7.86 1.75 -1.34
N ARG A 83 8.12 1.55 -0.05
CA ARG A 83 8.11 0.20 0.57
C ARG A 83 6.74 -0.44 0.49
N LEU A 84 5.69 0.33 0.78
CA LEU A 84 4.30 -0.11 0.65
C LEU A 84 3.98 -0.49 -0.81
N LEU A 85 4.35 0.33 -1.79
CA LEU A 85 4.13 0.02 -3.21
C LEU A 85 4.84 -1.28 -3.63
N ALA A 86 6.09 -1.49 -3.21
CA ALA A 86 6.79 -2.74 -3.48
C ALA A 86 6.07 -3.96 -2.87
N VAL A 87 5.49 -3.79 -1.68
CA VAL A 87 4.67 -4.82 -1.03
C VAL A 87 3.38 -5.10 -1.80
N LEU A 88 2.67 -4.06 -2.25
CA LEU A 88 1.43 -4.23 -3.03
C LEU A 88 1.70 -4.88 -4.39
N SER A 89 2.78 -4.48 -5.07
CA SER A 89 3.23 -5.13 -6.31
C SER A 89 3.47 -6.63 -6.11
N ARG A 90 4.12 -7.03 -5.01
CA ARG A 90 4.33 -8.45 -4.69
C ARG A 90 3.03 -9.23 -4.48
N LEU A 91 1.96 -8.60 -4.00
CA LEU A 91 0.64 -9.24 -3.90
C LEU A 91 0.06 -9.49 -5.29
N VAL A 92 0.19 -8.52 -6.20
CA VAL A 92 -0.24 -8.63 -7.60
C VAL A 92 0.55 -9.70 -8.34
N ASP A 93 1.88 -9.74 -8.18
CA ASP A 93 2.77 -10.75 -8.78
C ASP A 93 2.42 -12.18 -8.35
N GLN A 94 1.80 -12.34 -7.19
CA GLN A 94 1.30 -13.62 -6.69
C GLN A 94 -0.06 -14.03 -7.28
N GLY A 95 -0.61 -13.25 -8.22
CA GLY A 95 -1.89 -13.46 -8.87
C GLY A 95 -3.09 -12.80 -8.18
N ASN A 96 -2.89 -12.07 -7.09
CA ASN A 96 -3.99 -11.38 -6.41
C ASN A 96 -4.36 -10.08 -7.13
N SER A 97 -5.53 -9.54 -6.80
CA SER A 97 -5.92 -8.19 -7.24
C SER A 97 -5.86 -7.23 -6.07
N VAL A 98 -5.32 -6.03 -6.30
CA VAL A 98 -5.23 -4.97 -5.29
C VAL A 98 -5.99 -3.76 -5.81
N ILE A 99 -6.98 -3.30 -5.05
CA ILE A 99 -7.73 -2.09 -5.30
C ILE A 99 -7.37 -1.10 -4.20
N VAL A 100 -6.93 0.09 -4.60
CA VAL A 100 -6.50 1.13 -3.68
C VAL A 100 -7.29 2.40 -3.96
N ILE A 101 -7.82 3.01 -2.89
CA ILE A 101 -8.38 4.36 -2.92
C ILE A 101 -7.25 5.29 -2.49
N GLU A 102 -6.82 6.19 -3.37
CA GLU A 102 -5.68 7.08 -3.10
C GLU A 102 -5.84 8.44 -3.79
N HIS A 103 -5.23 9.44 -3.17
CA HIS A 103 -5.05 10.77 -3.74
C HIS A 103 -3.56 11.11 -3.92
N ASN A 104 -2.65 10.24 -3.44
CA ASN A 104 -1.22 10.42 -3.62
C ASN A 104 -0.78 10.05 -5.05
N LEU A 105 -0.30 11.05 -5.81
CA LEU A 105 0.11 10.86 -7.21
C LEU A 105 1.29 9.92 -7.39
N ASP A 106 2.16 9.74 -6.38
CA ASP A 106 3.24 8.76 -6.42
C ASP A 106 2.72 7.32 -6.41
N VAL A 107 1.54 7.07 -5.85
CA VAL A 107 0.86 5.78 -5.93
C VAL A 107 0.08 5.67 -7.23
N VAL A 108 -0.73 6.68 -7.54
CA VAL A 108 -1.60 6.70 -8.72
C VAL A 108 -0.81 6.44 -10.01
N LYS A 109 0.38 7.04 -10.16
CA LYS A 109 1.22 6.85 -11.36
C LYS A 109 1.77 5.44 -11.52
N THR A 110 1.81 4.64 -10.46
CA THR A 110 2.35 3.27 -10.48
C THR A 110 1.28 2.21 -10.70
N ALA A 111 0.00 2.61 -10.75
CA ALA A 111 -1.09 1.69 -10.97
C ALA A 111 -1.11 1.16 -12.41
N ASP A 112 -1.43 -0.11 -12.57
CA ASP A 112 -1.65 -0.70 -13.91
C ASP A 112 -2.93 -0.17 -14.57
N TRP A 113 -3.92 0.19 -13.75
CA TRP A 113 -5.23 0.66 -14.19
C TRP A 113 -5.84 1.63 -13.19
N LEU A 114 -6.48 2.68 -13.70
CA LEU A 114 -7.15 3.72 -12.93
C LEU A 114 -8.65 3.77 -13.24
N LEU A 115 -9.41 4.09 -12.20
CA LEU A 115 -10.83 4.43 -12.25
C LEU A 115 -10.99 5.79 -11.59
N ASP A 116 -11.10 6.84 -12.40
CA ASP A 116 -11.26 8.20 -11.89
C ASP A 116 -12.74 8.53 -11.73
N LEU A 117 -13.10 9.03 -10.55
CA LEU A 117 -14.47 9.36 -10.17
C LEU A 117 -14.63 10.86 -10.02
N GLY A 118 -15.76 11.39 -10.48
CA GLY A 118 -16.02 12.83 -10.41
C GLY A 118 -17.24 13.20 -11.24
N PRO A 119 -17.22 14.36 -11.94
CA PRO A 119 -16.12 15.35 -11.99
C PRO A 119 -15.98 16.17 -10.70
N GLU A 120 -17.03 16.25 -9.88
CA GLU A 120 -17.01 16.99 -8.62
C GLU A 120 -17.32 16.08 -7.42
N GLY A 121 -17.28 16.64 -6.22
CA GLY A 121 -17.76 15.95 -5.00
C GLY A 121 -19.28 16.05 -4.80
N GLY A 122 -19.84 15.15 -3.99
CA GLY A 122 -21.24 15.23 -3.56
C GLY A 122 -22.23 15.02 -4.72
N ARG A 123 -23.19 15.93 -4.90
CA ARG A 123 -24.24 15.81 -5.93
C ARG A 123 -23.74 16.03 -7.36
N GLY A 124 -22.56 16.63 -7.52
CA GLY A 124 -21.93 16.87 -8.81
C GLY A 124 -20.97 15.75 -9.25
N GLY A 125 -20.93 14.64 -8.49
CA GLY A 125 -20.08 13.49 -8.78
C GLY A 125 -20.86 12.18 -8.81
N GLY A 126 -20.10 11.09 -8.79
CA GLY A 126 -20.63 9.72 -8.82
C GLY A 126 -20.52 9.06 -10.19
N ASP A 127 -19.97 9.76 -11.18
CA ASP A 127 -19.72 9.24 -12.51
C ASP A 127 -18.26 8.83 -12.67
N VAL A 128 -18.02 7.84 -13.54
CA VAL A 128 -16.66 7.49 -14.00
C VAL A 128 -16.27 8.48 -15.08
N VAL A 129 -15.34 9.39 -14.76
CA VAL A 129 -14.90 10.45 -15.69
C VAL A 129 -13.81 9.97 -16.63
N ALA A 130 -12.96 9.06 -16.17
CA ALA A 130 -11.92 8.45 -16.98
C ALA A 130 -11.56 7.06 -16.44
N THR A 131 -11.12 6.19 -17.33
CA THR A 131 -10.56 4.89 -16.96
C THR A 131 -9.53 4.46 -17.99
N GLY A 132 -8.50 3.74 -17.55
CA GLY A 132 -7.38 3.36 -18.41
C GLY A 132 -6.08 3.27 -17.62
N THR A 133 -4.96 3.22 -18.33
CA THR A 133 -3.64 3.38 -17.73
C THR A 133 -3.45 4.81 -17.19
N PRO A 134 -2.44 5.05 -16.33
CA PRO A 134 -2.08 6.40 -15.90
C PRO A 134 -1.93 7.40 -17.06
N GLU A 135 -1.33 7.00 -18.17
CA GLU A 135 -1.13 7.85 -19.35
C GLU A 135 -2.47 8.17 -20.06
N GLU A 136 -3.36 7.19 -20.17
CA GLU A 136 -4.69 7.38 -20.77
C GLU A 136 -5.55 8.33 -19.93
N VAL A 137 -5.55 8.16 -18.60
CA VAL A 137 -6.24 9.08 -17.68
C VAL A 137 -5.61 10.47 -17.71
N ALA A 138 -4.28 10.57 -17.80
CA ALA A 138 -3.58 11.85 -17.93
C ALA A 138 -3.96 12.61 -19.23
N ALA A 139 -4.37 11.91 -20.28
CA ALA A 139 -4.86 12.54 -21.51
C ALA A 139 -6.30 13.07 -21.41
N ALA A 140 -7.11 12.58 -20.46
CA ALA A 140 -8.50 12.98 -20.30
C ALA A 140 -8.64 14.42 -19.78
N SER A 141 -9.34 15.29 -20.52
CA SER A 141 -9.52 16.70 -20.16
C SER A 141 -10.50 16.94 -19.02
N GLU A 142 -11.45 16.02 -18.81
CA GLU A 142 -12.49 16.11 -17.78
C GLU A 142 -12.04 15.54 -16.42
N SER A 143 -10.87 14.90 -16.38
CA SER A 143 -10.30 14.28 -15.18
C SER A 143 -9.43 15.26 -14.40
N HIS A 144 -9.83 15.60 -13.17
CA HIS A 144 -8.97 16.36 -12.25
C HIS A 144 -7.70 15.58 -11.93
N THR A 145 -7.81 14.27 -11.70
CA THR A 145 -6.67 13.37 -11.46
C THR A 145 -5.70 13.43 -12.63
N GLY A 146 -6.19 13.27 -13.86
CA GLY A 146 -5.40 13.31 -15.09
C GLY A 146 -4.68 14.64 -15.28
N ARG A 147 -5.32 15.76 -14.93
CA ARG A 147 -4.70 17.10 -14.99
C ARG A 147 -3.41 17.17 -14.18
N TYR A 148 -3.39 16.68 -12.94
CA TYR A 148 -2.20 16.71 -12.09
C TYR A 148 -1.23 15.56 -12.38
N LEU A 149 -1.75 14.40 -12.81
CA LEU A 149 -0.95 13.23 -13.16
C LEU A 149 -0.02 13.50 -14.34
N ARG A 150 -0.44 14.33 -15.31
CA ARG A 150 0.40 14.76 -16.45
C ARG A 150 1.76 15.31 -16.02
N ASP A 151 1.78 16.17 -15.02
CA ASP A 151 3.03 16.82 -14.57
C ASP A 151 3.97 15.82 -13.89
N VAL A 152 3.38 14.85 -13.18
CA VAL A 152 4.13 13.81 -12.46
C VAL A 152 4.69 12.75 -13.39
N LEU A 153 3.99 12.40 -14.48
CA LEU A 153 4.47 11.46 -15.50
C LEU A 153 5.58 12.04 -16.38
N ALA A 154 5.66 13.37 -16.49
CA ALA A 154 6.70 14.06 -17.26
C ALA A 154 8.06 14.13 -16.54
N THR A 155 8.13 13.68 -15.27
CA THR A 155 9.31 13.71 -14.40
C THR A 155 9.90 12.32 -14.23
#